data_AF-A0A9D8PDC6-F1
#
_entry.id   AF-A0A9D8PDC6-F1
#
_cell.length_a   1.000
_cell.length_b   1.000
_cell.length_c   1.000
_cell.angle_alpha   90.00
_cell.angle_beta   90.00
_cell.angle_gamma   90.00
#
_symmetry.space_group_name_H-M   'P 1'
#
loop_
_entity.id
_entity.type
_entity.pdbx_description
1 polymer ?
#
loop_
_entity_poly.entity_id
_entity_poly.type
_entity_poly.pdbx_seq_one_letter_code
_entity_poly.pdbx_strand_id
1 'polypeptide(L)'
;MNGLATVVLAIGIVAGVSILGIALWMMRNEGKPSGTAPGAETAGPVMEADPALKSEIASPPIPPAPSAESVAPIPILDPPPQTESPAWLNSLAPKATSKEILRLRRLPNGDLMVEVDGRQYRTRFEIDDEAVSNRVLDALSDLNYFVNSIAPTPTIASLPPIAPPAPTAAPASAPPPANEKPVVLMSAEEAAKMPITVPRMDIMAQLRYLRAQEKKPQIKIKSMMEEIDELLQAAISGAPLSKRGLKVTETAADVLFWIDGMSYDSVEGLPDADARAAVQAVIQEWNRKR
;
A
#
# COMPACT_ATOMS: atom_id res chain seq x y z
N MET A 1 37.63 -15.79 32.78
CA MET A 1 37.15 -15.77 31.38
C MET A 1 36.23 -16.96 31.07
N ASN A 2 35.27 -17.30 31.95
CA ASN A 2 34.47 -18.54 31.80
C ASN A 2 32.95 -18.30 31.64
N GLY A 3 32.49 -17.04 31.58
CA GLY A 3 31.05 -16.73 31.52
C GLY A 3 30.41 -16.73 30.13
N LEU A 4 31.23 -16.65 29.07
CA LEU A 4 30.71 -16.48 27.70
C LEU A 4 30.41 -17.81 27.00
N ALA A 5 31.05 -18.91 27.42
CA ALA A 5 30.82 -20.24 26.85
C ALA A 5 29.49 -20.86 27.29
N THR A 6 28.95 -20.49 28.46
CA THR A 6 27.71 -21.06 29.01
C THR A 6 26.46 -20.50 28.33
N VAL A 7 26.50 -19.25 27.83
CA VAL A 7 25.35 -18.59 27.18
C VAL A 7 25.13 -19.12 25.76
N VAL A 8 26.20 -19.47 25.03
CA VAL A 8 26.09 -20.03 23.67
C VAL A 8 25.48 -21.44 23.69
N LEU A 9 25.74 -22.23 24.74
CA LEU A 9 25.15 -23.57 24.87
C LEU A 9 23.64 -23.54 25.16
N ALA A 10 23.15 -22.52 25.88
CA ALA A 10 21.73 -22.40 26.23
C ALA A 10 20.84 -21.99 25.05
N ILE A 11 21.36 -21.17 24.12
CA ILE A 11 20.62 -20.70 22.94
C ILE A 11 20.44 -21.83 21.91
N GLY A 12 21.41 -22.74 21.80
CA GLY A 12 21.31 -23.92 20.91
C GLY A 12 20.20 -24.90 21.29
N ILE A 13 19.88 -25.02 22.58
CA ILE A 13 18.86 -25.98 23.07
C ILE A 13 17.44 -25.49 22.76
N VAL A 14 17.18 -24.17 22.78
CA VAL A 14 15.85 -23.61 22.50
C VAL A 14 15.48 -23.70 21.01
N ALA A 15 16.46 -23.56 20.11
CA ALA A 15 16.24 -23.72 18.67
C ALA A 15 15.94 -25.18 18.27
N GLY A 16 16.61 -26.16 18.91
CA GLY A 16 16.40 -27.59 18.61
C GLY A 16 15.03 -28.12 19.01
N VAL A 17 14.47 -27.66 20.15
CA VAL A 17 13.14 -28.10 20.63
C VAL A 17 12.02 -27.57 19.72
N SER A 18 12.20 -26.41 19.10
CA SER A 18 11.19 -25.80 18.23
C SER A 18 11.02 -26.58 16.91
N ILE A 19 12.11 -27.08 16.33
CA ILE A 19 12.07 -27.87 15.09
C ILE A 19 11.43 -29.24 15.34
N LEU A 20 11.74 -29.88 16.48
CA LEU A 20 11.16 -31.18 16.84
C LEU A 20 9.64 -31.08 17.11
N GLY A 21 9.19 -29.97 17.69
CA GLY A 21 7.75 -29.70 17.91
C GLY A 21 6.95 -29.58 16.62
N ILE A 22 7.51 -28.91 15.59
CA ILE A 22 6.85 -28.76 14.28
C ILE A 22 6.78 -30.11 13.54
N ALA A 23 7.84 -30.91 13.58
CA ALA A 23 7.86 -32.24 12.96
C ALA A 23 6.85 -33.20 13.63
N LEU A 24 6.75 -33.20 14.96
CA LEU A 24 5.75 -33.99 15.69
C LEU A 24 4.31 -33.53 15.44
N TRP A 25 4.10 -32.22 15.23
CA TRP A 25 2.79 -31.69 14.88
C TRP A 25 2.37 -32.09 13.46
N MET A 26 3.30 -32.11 12.50
CA MET A 26 3.02 -32.58 11.13
C MET A 26 2.70 -34.09 11.09
N MET A 27 3.45 -34.93 11.79
CA MET A 27 3.17 -36.38 11.82
C MET A 27 1.84 -36.76 12.48
N ARG A 28 1.26 -35.89 13.33
CA ARG A 28 -0.02 -36.15 14.00
C ARG A 28 -1.24 -35.79 13.13
N ASN A 29 -1.08 -34.94 12.12
CA ASN A 29 -2.19 -34.48 11.29
C ASN A 29 -2.38 -35.28 9.98
N GLU A 30 -1.43 -36.12 9.59
CA GLU A 30 -1.52 -36.92 8.34
C GLU A 30 -2.27 -38.27 8.49
N GLY A 31 -2.82 -38.56 9.67
CA GLY A 31 -3.38 -39.87 10.02
C GLY A 31 -4.90 -40.03 9.95
N LYS A 32 -5.67 -39.15 9.30
CA LYS A 32 -7.11 -39.39 9.10
C LYS A 32 -7.41 -39.89 7.68
N PRO A 33 -7.46 -41.22 7.45
CA PRO A 33 -7.98 -41.77 6.21
C PRO A 33 -9.48 -41.47 6.15
N SER A 34 -9.87 -40.50 5.32
CA SER A 34 -11.26 -40.39 4.87
C SER A 34 -11.45 -41.41 3.75
N GLY A 35 -11.87 -42.62 4.11
CA GLY A 35 -12.19 -43.68 3.18
C GLY A 35 -13.39 -44.51 3.64
N THR A 36 -14.46 -44.42 2.85
CA THR A 36 -15.28 -45.56 2.37
C THR A 36 -16.34 -46.13 3.35
N ALA A 37 -17.60 -46.39 3.00
CA ALA A 37 -18.49 -46.09 1.87
C ALA A 37 -19.94 -46.50 2.31
N PRO A 38 -20.75 -47.21 1.49
CA PRO A 38 -22.02 -46.76 0.90
C PRO A 38 -23.27 -47.37 1.57
N GLY A 39 -24.44 -46.77 1.39
CA GLY A 39 -25.69 -47.37 1.84
C GLY A 39 -26.95 -46.67 1.34
N ALA A 40 -27.66 -47.38 0.47
CA ALA A 40 -29.12 -47.48 0.34
C ALA A 40 -29.93 -46.16 0.33
N GLU A 41 -30.49 -45.79 -0.82
CA GLU A 41 -31.84 -46.22 -1.22
C GLU A 41 -32.92 -45.66 -0.29
N THR A 42 -33.53 -44.53 -0.69
CA THR A 42 -34.95 -44.29 -0.43
C THR A 42 -35.51 -43.43 -1.56
N ALA A 43 -36.52 -44.00 -2.22
CA ALA A 43 -37.28 -43.40 -3.29
C ALA A 43 -38.35 -42.44 -2.76
N GLY A 44 -38.41 -41.24 -3.37
CA GLY A 44 -39.59 -40.37 -3.55
C GLY A 44 -40.15 -39.60 -2.33
N PRO A 45 -41.13 -38.70 -2.53
CA PRO A 45 -41.65 -38.14 -3.78
C PRO A 45 -41.65 -36.58 -3.87
N VAL A 46 -41.74 -36.10 -5.10
CA VAL A 46 -42.49 -34.92 -5.62
C VAL A 46 -43.16 -33.98 -4.59
N MET A 47 -42.72 -32.72 -4.58
CA MET A 47 -43.55 -31.50 -4.42
C MET A 47 -42.85 -30.41 -5.23
N GLU A 48 -43.34 -30.05 -6.41
CA GLU A 48 -44.47 -29.14 -6.65
C GLU A 48 -44.09 -27.67 -6.42
N ALA A 49 -44.29 -26.91 -7.50
CA ALA A 49 -43.98 -25.51 -7.74
C ALA A 49 -44.38 -24.53 -6.62
N ASP A 50 -43.59 -23.46 -6.50
CA ASP A 50 -44.16 -22.14 -6.20
C ASP A 50 -43.40 -21.04 -6.98
N PRO A 51 -44.05 -20.30 -7.89
CA PRO A 51 -43.48 -19.19 -8.62
C PRO A 51 -43.72 -17.85 -7.91
N ALA A 52 -42.96 -16.84 -8.34
CA ALA A 52 -43.21 -15.41 -8.11
C ALA A 52 -42.80 -14.84 -6.75
N LEU A 53 -41.57 -14.33 -6.69
CA LEU A 53 -41.29 -13.09 -5.96
C LEU A 53 -40.96 -12.00 -6.98
N LYS A 54 -42.02 -11.25 -7.29
CA LYS A 54 -42.00 -9.98 -8.00
C LYS A 54 -41.54 -8.90 -7.02
N SER A 55 -40.24 -8.61 -7.02
CA SER A 55 -39.68 -7.50 -6.25
C SER A 55 -39.74 -6.22 -7.09
N GLU A 56 -40.86 -5.52 -6.94
CA GLU A 56 -41.07 -4.15 -7.37
C GLU A 56 -40.35 -3.23 -6.38
N ILE A 57 -39.09 -2.87 -6.69
CA ILE A 57 -38.33 -1.89 -5.92
C ILE A 57 -38.57 -0.53 -6.57
N ALA A 58 -39.41 0.25 -5.89
CA ALA A 58 -39.74 1.63 -6.20
C ALA A 58 -38.49 2.50 -6.32
N SER A 59 -38.43 3.29 -7.41
CA SER A 59 -37.44 4.34 -7.59
C SER A 59 -37.56 5.39 -6.47
N PRO A 60 -36.44 5.83 -5.86
CA PRO A 60 -36.48 6.95 -4.93
C PRO A 60 -36.77 8.27 -5.67
N PRO A 61 -37.44 9.24 -5.00
CA PRO A 61 -37.79 10.53 -5.59
C PRO A 61 -36.55 11.39 -5.87
N ILE A 62 -36.53 11.97 -7.06
CA ILE A 62 -35.56 12.95 -7.55
C ILE A 62 -35.66 14.22 -6.69
N PRO A 63 -34.58 14.70 -6.04
CA PRO A 63 -34.60 15.99 -5.35
C PRO A 63 -34.70 17.15 -6.36
N PRO A 64 -35.43 18.24 -6.02
CA PRO A 64 -35.56 19.39 -6.89
C PRO A 64 -34.23 20.15 -7.06
N ALA A 65 -33.98 20.60 -8.29
CA ALA A 65 -32.82 21.38 -8.67
C ALA A 65 -32.71 22.69 -7.85
N PRO A 66 -31.51 23.07 -7.38
CA PRO A 66 -31.30 24.39 -6.81
C PRO A 66 -31.44 25.47 -7.89
N SER A 67 -32.27 26.46 -7.59
CA SER A 67 -32.49 27.64 -8.42
C SER A 67 -31.19 28.41 -8.62
N ALA A 68 -30.93 28.79 -9.88
CA ALA A 68 -29.83 29.64 -10.25
C ALA A 68 -30.00 31.04 -9.62
N GLU A 69 -29.12 31.38 -8.67
CA GLU A 69 -28.99 32.72 -8.13
C GLU A 69 -28.29 33.60 -9.18
N SER A 70 -29.06 34.54 -9.72
CA SER A 70 -28.61 35.56 -10.67
C SER A 70 -27.73 36.57 -9.93
N VAL A 71 -26.41 36.43 -10.08
CA VAL A 71 -25.43 37.41 -9.57
C VAL A 71 -25.36 38.59 -10.54
N ALA A 72 -25.60 39.78 -9.99
CA ALA A 72 -25.59 41.06 -10.69
C ALA A 72 -24.20 41.42 -11.27
N PRO A 73 -24.14 42.21 -12.37
CA PRO A 73 -22.89 42.67 -12.95
C PRO A 73 -22.16 43.67 -12.04
N ILE A 74 -20.88 43.40 -11.77
CA ILE A 74 -19.98 44.30 -11.05
C ILE A 74 -19.55 45.43 -12.01
N PRO A 75 -19.60 46.72 -11.60
CA PRO A 75 -19.13 47.84 -12.42
C PRO A 75 -17.61 47.74 -12.68
N ILE A 76 -17.25 47.81 -13.96
CA ILE A 76 -15.88 47.87 -14.46
C ILE A 76 -15.28 49.21 -14.03
N LEU A 77 -14.23 49.16 -13.21
CA LEU A 77 -13.38 50.30 -12.88
C LEU A 77 -12.28 50.38 -13.94
N ASP A 78 -12.19 51.49 -14.66
CA ASP A 78 -11.16 51.75 -15.66
C ASP A 78 -9.74 51.63 -15.05
N PRO A 79 -8.85 50.79 -15.61
CA PRO A 79 -7.47 50.72 -15.15
C PRO A 79 -6.67 51.97 -15.63
N PRO A 80 -5.71 52.46 -14.82
CA PRO A 80 -4.86 53.58 -15.21
C PRO A 80 -3.93 53.24 -16.39
N PRO A 81 -3.49 54.25 -17.17
CA PRO A 81 -2.65 54.06 -18.35
C PRO A 81 -1.32 53.41 -17.98
N GLN A 82 -1.04 52.27 -18.59
CA GLN A 82 0.23 51.57 -18.43
C GLN A 82 1.31 52.24 -19.27
N THR A 83 2.37 52.66 -18.60
CA THR A 83 3.64 53.09 -19.20
C THR A 83 4.23 51.94 -20.01
N GLU A 84 4.37 52.18 -21.31
CA GLU A 84 4.92 51.25 -22.30
C GLU A 84 6.37 50.86 -21.94
N SER A 85 6.54 49.63 -21.45
CA SER A 85 7.84 49.00 -21.20
C SER A 85 8.13 48.02 -22.35
N PRO A 86 9.36 47.99 -22.91
CA PRO A 86 9.64 47.36 -24.20
C PRO A 86 9.34 45.85 -24.23
N ALA A 87 8.47 45.46 -25.17
CA ALA A 87 7.73 44.20 -25.25
C ALA A 87 8.48 42.98 -25.80
N TRP A 88 9.82 42.92 -25.75
CA TRP A 88 10.59 41.82 -26.35
C TRP A 88 11.47 41.01 -25.39
N LEU A 89 11.40 41.26 -24.07
CA LEU A 89 12.19 40.52 -23.06
C LEU A 89 11.38 39.62 -22.10
N ASN A 90 10.05 39.63 -22.17
CA ASN A 90 9.21 38.73 -21.38
C ASN A 90 8.68 37.58 -22.25
N SER A 91 9.60 36.73 -22.74
CA SER A 91 9.22 35.38 -23.17
C SER A 91 8.85 34.58 -21.91
N LEU A 92 7.62 34.81 -21.45
CA LEU A 92 6.93 34.12 -20.36
C LEU A 92 6.67 32.68 -20.81
N ALA A 93 7.69 31.83 -20.80
CA ALA A 93 7.42 30.43 -20.52
C ALA A 93 6.69 30.42 -19.17
N PRO A 94 5.47 29.86 -19.07
CA PRO A 94 4.82 29.71 -17.77
C PRO A 94 5.81 28.95 -16.91
N LYS A 95 6.33 29.60 -15.86
CA LYS A 95 7.12 28.90 -14.84
C LYS A 95 6.22 27.80 -14.35
N ALA A 96 6.51 26.56 -14.72
CA ALA A 96 5.80 25.41 -14.25
C ALA A 96 5.95 25.42 -12.73
N THR A 97 4.92 25.90 -12.04
CA THR A 97 4.84 25.83 -10.59
C THR A 97 4.62 24.37 -10.28
N SER A 98 5.70 23.65 -9.99
CA SER A 98 5.62 22.29 -9.48
C SER A 98 4.75 22.32 -8.23
N LYS A 99 3.59 21.69 -8.30
CA LYS A 99 2.69 21.55 -7.15
C LYS A 99 3.13 20.32 -6.37
N GLU A 100 3.41 20.47 -5.08
CA GLU A 100 3.67 19.34 -4.19
C GLU A 100 2.35 18.56 -4.02
N ILE A 101 2.31 17.32 -4.50
CA ILE A 101 1.11 16.48 -4.48
C ILE A 101 1.03 15.66 -3.19
N LEU A 102 2.17 15.15 -2.72
CA LEU A 102 2.25 14.25 -1.58
C LEU A 102 3.63 14.34 -0.92
N ARG A 103 3.67 14.35 0.41
CA ARG A 103 4.91 14.32 1.20
C ARG A 103 4.93 13.08 2.10
N LEU A 104 5.95 12.25 1.94
CA LEU A 104 6.19 11.06 2.78
C LEU A 104 7.17 11.42 3.91
N ARG A 105 6.80 11.10 5.15
CA ARG A 105 7.66 11.28 6.32
C ARG A 105 7.80 9.96 7.07
N ARG A 106 9.01 9.63 7.50
CA ARG A 106 9.26 8.52 8.41
C ARG A 106 9.40 9.07 9.83
N LEU A 107 8.55 8.59 10.74
CA LEU A 107 8.58 8.97 12.15
C LEU A 107 9.74 8.24 12.87
N PRO A 108 10.19 8.72 14.04
CA PRO A 108 11.27 8.08 14.80
C PRO A 108 10.98 6.65 15.23
N ASN A 109 9.71 6.26 15.31
CA ASN A 109 9.27 4.90 15.62
C ASN A 109 9.30 3.96 14.39
N GLY A 110 9.66 4.46 13.20
CA GLY A 110 9.70 3.70 11.96
C GLY A 110 8.42 3.76 11.13
N ASP A 111 7.33 4.30 11.68
CA ASP A 111 6.06 4.42 10.97
C ASP A 111 6.15 5.44 9.83
N LEU A 112 5.36 5.22 8.79
CA LEU A 112 5.22 6.13 7.67
C LEU A 112 4.00 7.03 7.88
N MET A 113 4.17 8.32 7.59
CA MET A 113 3.12 9.33 7.66
C MET A 113 3.05 10.06 6.31
N VAL A 114 1.84 10.21 5.79
CA VAL A 114 1.57 10.85 4.51
C VAL A 114 0.99 12.23 4.79
N GLU A 115 1.55 13.28 4.18
CA GLU A 115 1.02 14.64 4.27
C GLU A 115 0.49 15.09 2.90
N VAL A 116 -0.78 15.52 2.87
CA VAL A 116 -1.50 15.99 1.67
C VAL A 116 -2.23 17.27 2.01
N ASP A 117 -2.01 18.33 1.24
CA ASP A 117 -2.60 19.66 1.46
C ASP A 117 -2.43 20.15 2.92
N GLY A 118 -1.28 19.84 3.53
CA GLY A 118 -0.92 20.20 4.92
C GLY A 118 -1.57 19.36 6.02
N ARG A 119 -2.36 18.34 5.66
CA ARG A 119 -2.95 17.38 6.62
C ARG A 119 -2.14 16.10 6.66
N GLN A 120 -1.95 15.55 7.85
CA GLN A 120 -1.14 14.35 8.08
C GLN A 120 -2.04 13.15 8.37
N TYR A 121 -1.75 12.05 7.67
CA TYR A 121 -2.48 10.79 7.75
C TYR A 121 -1.48 9.66 8.00
N ARG A 122 -1.79 8.80 8.98
CA ARG A 122 -1.00 7.58 9.28
C ARG A 122 -1.51 6.38 8.52
N THR A 123 -2.81 6.35 8.25
CA THR A 123 -3.46 5.27 7.52
C THR A 123 -4.42 5.84 6.50
N ARG A 124 -4.67 5.10 5.42
CA ARG A 124 -5.67 5.50 4.40
C ARG A 124 -7.07 5.68 4.98
N PHE A 125 -7.38 5.02 6.09
CA PHE A 125 -8.70 5.06 6.73
C PHE A 125 -8.93 6.35 7.51
N GLU A 126 -7.89 7.18 7.71
CA GLU A 126 -8.02 8.52 8.30
C GLU A 126 -8.40 9.58 7.25
N ILE A 127 -8.46 9.20 5.97
CA ILE A 127 -8.82 10.10 4.87
C ILE A 127 -10.32 9.93 4.59
N ASP A 128 -11.14 10.79 5.20
CA ASP A 128 -12.60 10.79 4.95
C ASP A 128 -12.98 11.40 3.60
N ASP A 129 -12.12 12.26 3.04
CA ASP A 129 -12.35 12.95 1.76
C ASP A 129 -11.94 12.06 0.59
N GLU A 130 -12.92 11.64 -0.22
CA GLU A 130 -12.72 10.80 -1.39
C GLU A 130 -11.77 11.43 -2.42
N ALA A 131 -11.82 12.75 -2.61
CA ALA A 131 -10.95 13.44 -3.56
C ALA A 131 -9.48 13.43 -3.10
N VAL A 132 -9.25 13.55 -1.79
CA VAL A 132 -7.90 13.43 -1.20
C VAL A 132 -7.41 11.98 -1.31
N SER A 133 -8.28 11.02 -1.03
CA SER A 133 -7.96 9.58 -1.13
C SER A 133 -7.56 9.20 -2.55
N ASN A 134 -8.33 9.60 -3.55
CA ASN A 134 -8.02 9.36 -4.96
C ASN A 134 -6.70 10.01 -5.37
N ARG A 135 -6.44 11.26 -4.94
CA ARG A 135 -5.16 11.94 -5.21
C ARG A 135 -3.95 11.22 -4.59
N VAL A 136 -4.10 10.64 -3.40
CA VAL A 136 -3.06 9.81 -2.78
C VAL A 136 -2.79 8.57 -3.62
N LEU A 137 -3.84 7.90 -4.10
CA LEU A 137 -3.71 6.71 -4.95
C LEU A 137 -3.03 7.03 -6.29
N ASP A 138 -3.40 8.14 -6.92
CA ASP A 138 -2.77 8.63 -8.15
C ASP A 138 -1.28 8.91 -7.93
N ALA A 139 -0.94 9.63 -6.87
CA ALA A 139 0.46 9.93 -6.53
C ALA A 139 1.29 8.66 -6.22
N LEU A 140 0.68 7.64 -5.60
CA LEU A 140 1.33 6.35 -5.38
C LEU A 140 1.51 5.58 -6.69
N SER A 141 0.56 5.67 -7.63
CA SER A 141 0.70 5.09 -8.96
C SER A 141 1.82 5.75 -9.75
N ASP A 142 1.89 7.09 -9.74
CA ASP A 142 2.97 7.87 -10.35
C ASP A 142 4.33 7.53 -9.76
N LEU A 143 4.41 7.37 -8.43
CA LEU A 143 5.63 6.96 -7.75
C LEU A 143 6.06 5.54 -8.15
N ASN A 144 5.11 4.60 -8.22
CA ASN A 144 5.39 3.24 -8.66
C ASN A 144 5.84 3.22 -10.12
N TYR A 145 5.21 4.02 -10.98
CA TYR A 145 5.64 4.23 -12.35
C TYR A 145 7.04 4.82 -12.41
N PHE A 146 7.37 5.82 -11.60
CA PHE A 146 8.71 6.42 -11.54
C PHE A 146 9.79 5.41 -11.12
N VAL A 147 9.51 4.58 -10.11
CA VAL A 147 10.47 3.57 -9.60
C VAL A 147 10.67 2.45 -10.61
N ASN A 148 9.61 1.98 -11.27
CA ASN A 148 9.67 0.86 -12.21
C ASN A 148 9.94 1.28 -13.65
N SER A 149 9.79 2.56 -13.97
CA SER A 149 10.24 3.10 -15.25
C SER A 149 11.75 3.07 -15.23
N ILE A 150 12.31 2.03 -15.83
CA ILE A 150 13.70 1.98 -16.25
C ILE A 150 13.86 3.20 -17.15
N ALA A 151 14.38 4.30 -16.60
CA ALA A 151 14.64 5.48 -17.40
C ALA A 151 15.50 5.02 -18.58
N PRO A 152 15.12 5.33 -19.84
CA PRO A 152 15.99 5.02 -20.96
C PRO A 152 17.32 5.66 -20.63
N THR A 153 18.36 4.82 -20.50
CA THR A 153 19.73 5.26 -20.20
C THR A 153 19.97 6.48 -21.06
N PRO A 154 20.24 7.67 -20.48
CA PRO A 154 20.40 8.86 -21.28
C PRO A 154 21.48 8.50 -22.29
N THR A 155 21.07 8.38 -23.57
CA THR A 155 22.02 8.14 -24.64
C THR A 155 22.90 9.36 -24.56
N ILE A 156 24.12 9.17 -24.04
CA ILE A 156 25.14 10.20 -24.01
C ILE A 156 25.40 10.45 -25.48
N ALA A 157 24.63 11.37 -26.06
CA ALA A 157 24.89 11.90 -27.37
C ALA A 157 26.31 12.43 -27.27
N SER A 158 27.21 11.74 -27.98
CA SER A 158 28.64 11.95 -27.97
C SER A 158 28.92 13.45 -27.95
N LEU A 159 29.34 13.95 -26.78
CA LEU A 159 29.74 15.35 -26.64
C LEU A 159 30.81 15.60 -27.71
N PRO A 160 30.69 16.67 -28.52
CA PRO A 160 31.77 17.05 -29.41
C PRO A 160 33.05 17.27 -28.58
N PRO A 161 34.24 16.94 -29.11
CA PRO A 161 35.50 17.07 -28.40
C PRO A 161 35.67 18.51 -27.88
N ILE A 162 35.81 18.61 -26.56
CA ILE A 162 36.03 19.85 -25.83
C ILE A 162 37.35 20.46 -26.33
N ALA A 163 37.28 21.63 -26.96
CA ALA A 163 38.46 22.43 -27.25
C ALA A 163 39.14 22.88 -25.94
N PRO A 164 40.48 22.97 -25.90
CA PRO A 164 41.21 23.33 -24.69
C PRO A 164 40.78 24.70 -24.15
N PRO A 165 40.57 24.84 -22.82
CA PRO A 165 40.07 26.07 -22.23
C PRO A 165 41.12 27.19 -22.30
N ALA A 166 40.71 28.37 -22.77
CA ALA A 166 41.47 29.60 -22.63
C ALA A 166 41.53 30.03 -21.15
N PRO A 167 42.66 30.61 -20.67
CA PRO A 167 42.81 31.07 -19.30
C PRO A 167 41.85 32.25 -19.02
N THR A 168 40.78 31.98 -18.27
CA THR A 168 39.82 33.00 -17.82
C THR A 168 40.20 33.50 -16.43
N ALA A 169 40.20 34.83 -16.32
CA ALA A 169 40.64 35.62 -15.18
C ALA A 169 39.92 35.30 -13.85
N ALA A 170 40.65 35.52 -12.76
CA ALA A 170 40.21 35.37 -11.39
C ALA A 170 38.97 36.24 -11.06
N PRO A 171 37.91 35.67 -10.46
CA PRO A 171 36.79 36.45 -9.95
C PRO A 171 37.10 37.09 -8.59
N ALA A 172 36.68 38.35 -8.48
CA ALA A 172 36.80 39.21 -7.32
C ALA A 172 35.92 38.74 -6.13
N SER A 173 36.43 39.01 -4.93
CA SER A 173 35.83 38.73 -3.62
C SER A 173 34.39 39.25 -3.48
N ALA A 174 33.50 38.38 -3.00
CA ALA A 174 32.15 38.73 -2.56
C ALA A 174 32.16 39.35 -1.14
N PRO A 175 31.24 40.27 -0.81
CA PRO A 175 31.11 40.88 0.50
C PRO A 175 30.38 39.99 1.53
N PRO A 176 30.60 40.22 2.85
CA PRO A 176 30.00 39.43 3.92
C PRO A 176 28.49 39.70 4.11
N PRO A 177 27.67 38.69 4.42
CA PRO A 177 26.27 38.90 4.78
C PRO A 177 26.14 39.50 6.18
N ALA A 178 25.41 40.61 6.24
CA ALA A 178 25.01 41.29 7.46
C ALA A 178 23.66 40.76 7.97
N ASN A 179 23.59 40.64 9.30
CA ASN A 179 22.39 40.86 10.13
C ASN A 179 21.32 39.76 10.15
N GLU A 180 21.57 38.71 10.94
CA GLU A 180 20.52 37.85 11.49
C GLU A 180 19.80 38.57 12.63
N LYS A 181 18.48 38.74 12.49
CA LYS A 181 17.60 39.24 13.55
C LYS A 181 17.29 38.10 14.54
N PRO A 182 17.28 38.34 15.85
CA PRO A 182 16.93 37.32 16.84
C PRO A 182 15.43 37.00 16.75
N VAL A 183 15.12 35.72 16.53
CA VAL A 183 13.77 35.16 16.66
C VAL A 183 13.42 35.19 18.15
N VAL A 184 12.38 35.96 18.48
CA VAL A 184 11.78 36.01 19.82
C VAL A 184 11.12 34.66 20.11
N LEU A 185 11.73 33.90 21.01
CA LEU A 185 11.14 32.72 21.64
C LEU A 185 9.90 33.16 22.42
N MET A 186 8.70 32.80 21.92
CA MET A 186 7.48 32.93 22.72
C MET A 186 7.57 31.97 23.91
N SER A 187 7.31 32.55 25.08
CA SER A 187 7.51 31.97 26.40
C SER A 187 6.64 30.73 26.64
N ALA A 188 7.30 29.62 27.01
CA ALA A 188 6.68 28.34 27.37
C ALA A 188 6.13 28.33 28.82
N GLU A 189 5.90 29.49 29.43
CA GLU A 189 5.63 29.61 30.86
C GLU A 189 4.13 29.57 31.21
N GLU A 190 3.24 29.67 30.23
CA GLU A 190 1.78 29.77 30.46
C GLU A 190 1.01 28.45 30.28
N ALA A 191 1.72 27.32 30.21
CA ALA A 191 1.11 25.97 30.19
C ALA A 191 1.16 25.26 31.56
N ALA A 192 1.73 25.87 32.61
CA ALA A 192 2.04 25.21 33.87
C ALA A 192 0.93 25.21 34.95
N LYS A 193 -0.31 25.61 34.63
CA LYS A 193 -1.38 25.79 35.65
C LYS A 193 -2.61 24.89 35.52
N MET A 194 -2.59 23.87 34.68
CA MET A 194 -3.66 22.87 34.69
C MET A 194 -3.22 21.64 35.50
N PRO A 195 -3.85 21.32 36.64
CA PRO A 195 -3.59 20.08 37.35
C PRO A 195 -4.08 18.92 36.47
N ILE A 196 -3.16 18.29 35.74
CA ILE A 196 -3.39 17.05 35.01
C ILE A 196 -3.69 15.98 36.04
N THR A 197 -4.97 15.81 36.33
CA THR A 197 -5.49 14.71 37.14
C THR A 197 -5.46 13.48 36.25
N VAL A 198 -4.28 12.85 36.14
CA VAL A 198 -4.15 11.54 35.47
C VAL A 198 -4.93 10.54 36.33
N PRO A 199 -6.05 9.98 35.84
CA PRO A 199 -6.74 8.93 36.56
C PRO A 199 -5.76 7.76 36.70
N ARG A 200 -5.34 7.48 37.93
CA ARG A 200 -4.55 6.29 38.26
C ARG A 200 -5.45 5.07 38.07
N MET A 201 -5.58 4.61 36.83
CA MET A 201 -6.16 3.30 36.57
C MET A 201 -5.24 2.23 37.16
N ASP A 202 -5.88 1.27 37.83
CA ASP A 202 -5.23 0.10 38.39
C ASP A 202 -4.47 -0.65 37.28
N ILE A 203 -3.17 -0.85 37.49
CA ILE A 203 -2.25 -1.54 36.58
C ILE A 203 -2.79 -2.94 36.22
N MET A 204 -3.51 -3.59 37.13
CA MET A 204 -4.11 -4.91 36.90
C MET A 204 -5.35 -4.86 36.01
N ALA A 205 -6.06 -3.73 35.98
CA ALA A 205 -7.15 -3.50 35.02
C ALA A 205 -6.58 -3.28 33.61
N GLN A 206 -5.46 -2.59 33.49
CA GLN A 206 -4.77 -2.36 32.22
C GLN A 206 -4.23 -3.67 31.63
N LEU A 207 -3.64 -4.55 32.44
CA LEU A 207 -3.18 -5.88 32.00
C LEU A 207 -4.34 -6.78 31.52
N ARG A 208 -5.48 -6.74 32.23
CA ARG A 208 -6.68 -7.49 31.83
C ARG A 208 -7.27 -6.99 30.51
N TYR A 209 -7.27 -5.67 30.31
CA TYR A 209 -7.72 -5.06 29.06
C TYR A 209 -6.81 -5.44 27.88
N LEU A 210 -5.48 -5.42 28.07
CA LEU A 210 -4.52 -5.83 27.04
C LEU A 210 -4.70 -7.31 26.64
N ARG A 211 -4.83 -8.22 27.61
CA ARG A 211 -5.12 -9.65 27.33
C ARG A 211 -6.47 -9.88 26.66
N ALA A 212 -7.47 -9.05 26.96
CA ALA A 212 -8.79 -9.16 26.33
C ALA A 212 -8.76 -8.69 24.87
N GLN A 213 -7.87 -7.76 24.51
CA GLN A 213 -7.71 -7.25 23.14
C GLN A 213 -6.98 -8.24 22.22
N GLU A 214 -6.08 -9.09 22.74
CA GLU A 214 -5.38 -10.11 21.95
C GLU A 214 -6.31 -11.18 21.34
N LYS A 215 -7.56 -11.27 21.81
CA LYS A 215 -8.56 -12.22 21.30
C LYS A 215 -9.51 -11.67 20.25
N LYS A 216 -9.36 -10.40 19.84
CA LYS A 216 -10.12 -9.93 18.67
C LYS A 216 -9.57 -10.68 17.45
N PRO A 217 -10.40 -11.43 16.71
CA PRO A 217 -9.95 -12.10 15.51
C PRO A 217 -9.38 -11.01 14.60
N GLN A 218 -8.06 -11.01 14.45
CA GLN A 218 -7.43 -10.18 13.45
C GLN A 218 -8.03 -10.67 12.14
N ILE A 219 -8.87 -9.84 11.52
CA ILE A 219 -9.30 -10.05 10.15
C ILE A 219 -8.01 -9.91 9.37
N LYS A 220 -7.31 -11.04 9.19
CA LYS A 220 -6.16 -11.11 8.30
C LYS A 220 -6.74 -10.84 6.92
N ILE A 221 -6.58 -9.61 6.47
CA ILE A 221 -6.82 -9.24 5.09
C ILE A 221 -5.81 -10.09 4.32
N LYS A 222 -6.29 -11.21 3.76
CA LYS A 222 -5.44 -12.09 2.96
C LYS A 222 -4.79 -11.25 1.87
N SER A 223 -3.50 -11.48 1.62
CA SER A 223 -2.89 -10.83 0.48
C SER A 223 -3.62 -11.28 -0.79
N MET A 224 -3.70 -10.39 -1.79
CA MET A 224 -4.23 -10.73 -3.12
C MET A 224 -3.59 -12.02 -3.65
N MET A 225 -2.30 -12.22 -3.41
CA MET A 225 -1.58 -13.43 -3.85
C MET A 225 -1.96 -14.68 -3.06
N GLU A 226 -2.31 -14.56 -1.78
CA GLU A 226 -2.85 -15.68 -1.00
C GLU A 226 -4.23 -16.08 -1.52
N GLU A 227 -5.07 -15.12 -1.90
CA GLU A 227 -6.38 -15.42 -2.49
C GLU A 227 -6.24 -16.12 -3.86
N ILE A 228 -5.31 -15.66 -4.70
CA ILE A 228 -4.99 -16.31 -5.98
C ILE A 228 -4.45 -17.73 -5.75
N ASP A 229 -3.54 -17.94 -4.79
CA ASP A 229 -3.03 -19.27 -4.46
C ASP A 229 -4.17 -20.19 -3.97
N GLU A 230 -5.08 -19.71 -3.12
CA GLU A 230 -6.23 -20.49 -2.67
C GLU A 230 -7.14 -20.91 -3.84
N LEU A 231 -7.44 -19.99 -4.75
CA LEU A 231 -8.22 -20.31 -5.96
C LEU A 231 -7.47 -21.30 -6.86
N LEU A 232 -6.16 -21.16 -6.99
CA LEU A 232 -5.32 -22.08 -7.75
C LEU A 232 -5.33 -23.48 -7.15
N GLN A 233 -5.12 -23.59 -5.83
CA GLN A 233 -5.17 -24.88 -5.12
C GLN A 233 -6.55 -25.53 -5.25
N ALA A 234 -7.63 -24.74 -5.21
CA ALA A 234 -8.98 -25.23 -5.43
C ALA A 234 -9.16 -25.73 -6.89
N ALA A 235 -8.69 -24.98 -7.88
CA ALA A 235 -8.81 -25.33 -9.30
C ALA A 235 -8.02 -26.58 -9.68
N ILE A 236 -6.85 -26.79 -9.07
CA ILE A 236 -6.03 -27.99 -9.31
C ILE A 236 -6.40 -29.16 -8.39
N SER A 237 -7.34 -28.99 -7.47
CA SER A 237 -7.79 -30.08 -6.59
C SER A 237 -8.44 -31.19 -7.44
N GLY A 238 -7.74 -32.33 -7.57
CA GLY A 238 -8.15 -33.45 -8.43
C GLY A 238 -7.50 -33.46 -9.83
N ALA A 239 -6.81 -32.40 -10.23
CA ALA A 239 -5.98 -32.40 -11.44
C ALA A 239 -4.63 -33.10 -11.18
N PRO A 240 -3.98 -33.69 -12.20
CA PRO A 240 -2.64 -34.27 -12.05
C PRO A 240 -1.59 -33.26 -11.58
N LEU A 241 -1.82 -31.96 -11.81
CA LEU A 241 -1.00 -30.84 -11.34
C LEU A 241 -0.91 -30.73 -9.82
N SER A 242 -1.90 -31.20 -9.06
CA SER A 242 -1.87 -31.20 -7.58
C SER A 242 -0.67 -31.98 -7.01
N LYS A 243 -0.19 -33.00 -7.73
CA LYS A 243 0.97 -33.80 -7.30
C LYS A 243 2.31 -33.10 -7.55
N ARG A 244 2.32 -32.05 -8.38
CA ARG A 244 3.53 -31.31 -8.79
C ARG A 244 3.85 -30.12 -7.88
N GLY A 245 3.02 -29.88 -6.85
CA GLY A 245 3.26 -28.82 -5.87
C GLY A 245 3.27 -27.42 -6.48
N LEU A 246 2.35 -27.15 -7.41
CA LEU A 246 2.18 -25.81 -7.99
C LEU A 246 1.72 -24.84 -6.89
N LYS A 247 2.49 -23.77 -6.62
CA LYS A 247 2.17 -22.76 -5.60
C LYS A 247 2.53 -21.35 -6.07
N VAL A 248 1.73 -20.36 -5.69
CA VAL A 248 2.04 -18.94 -5.90
C VAL A 248 2.48 -18.32 -4.59
N THR A 249 3.57 -17.55 -4.59
CA THR A 249 4.05 -16.85 -3.39
C THR A 249 4.46 -15.43 -3.74
N GLU A 250 4.05 -14.48 -2.91
CA GLU A 250 4.45 -13.08 -3.02
C GLU A 250 5.81 -12.87 -2.33
N THR A 251 6.72 -12.18 -3.01
CA THR A 251 7.94 -11.65 -2.42
C THR A 251 7.85 -10.14 -2.30
N ALA A 252 8.82 -9.52 -1.61
CA ALA A 252 8.82 -8.06 -1.41
C ALA A 252 8.87 -7.24 -2.72
N ALA A 253 9.29 -7.85 -3.83
CA ALA A 253 9.45 -7.17 -5.11
C ALA A 253 8.54 -7.75 -6.22
N ASP A 254 8.23 -9.05 -6.19
CA ASP A 254 7.53 -9.71 -7.29
C ASP A 254 6.78 -10.99 -6.86
N VAL A 255 6.06 -11.60 -7.80
CA VAL A 255 5.35 -12.87 -7.64
C VAL A 255 6.25 -14.03 -8.11
N LEU A 256 6.40 -15.05 -7.27
CA LEU A 256 7.11 -16.29 -7.61
C LEU A 256 6.14 -17.47 -7.76
N PHE A 257 6.28 -18.21 -8.85
CA PHE A 257 5.57 -19.44 -9.12
C PHE A 257 6.48 -20.63 -8.81
N TRP A 258 6.04 -21.54 -7.97
CA TRP A 258 6.77 -22.76 -7.63
C TRP A 258 6.12 -23.96 -8.30
N ILE A 259 6.89 -24.80 -8.99
CA ILE A 259 6.44 -26.10 -9.53
C ILE A 259 7.58 -27.10 -9.44
N ASP A 260 7.31 -28.31 -8.95
CA ASP A 260 8.30 -29.37 -8.73
C ASP A 260 9.55 -28.91 -7.93
N GLY A 261 9.37 -27.93 -7.02
CA GLY A 261 10.43 -27.35 -6.20
C GLY A 261 11.31 -26.31 -6.92
N MET A 262 11.01 -25.95 -8.17
CA MET A 262 11.67 -24.88 -8.90
C MET A 262 10.81 -23.61 -8.89
N SER A 263 11.45 -22.45 -8.75
CA SER A 263 10.80 -21.14 -8.76
C SER A 263 10.93 -20.47 -10.14
N TYR A 264 9.86 -19.82 -10.57
CA TYR A 264 9.74 -19.08 -11.82
C TYR A 264 9.23 -17.67 -11.50
N ASP A 265 9.79 -16.69 -12.19
CA ASP A 265 9.45 -15.25 -12.06
C ASP A 265 8.20 -14.86 -12.87
N SER A 266 7.78 -15.71 -13.80
CA SER A 266 6.72 -15.41 -14.76
C SER A 266 5.88 -16.63 -15.07
N VAL A 267 4.62 -16.40 -15.47
CA VAL A 267 3.72 -17.47 -15.90
C VAL A 267 4.23 -18.10 -17.20
N GLU A 268 4.79 -17.29 -18.10
CA GLU A 268 5.37 -17.76 -19.36
C GLU A 268 6.58 -18.68 -19.17
N GLY A 269 7.33 -18.48 -18.08
CA GLY A 269 8.49 -19.28 -17.71
C GLY A 269 8.19 -20.70 -17.23
N LEU A 270 6.92 -21.00 -16.91
CA LEU A 270 6.53 -22.33 -16.47
C LEU A 270 6.67 -23.36 -17.62
N PRO A 271 7.36 -24.50 -17.39
CA PRO A 271 7.62 -25.50 -18.44
C PRO A 271 6.37 -26.29 -18.85
N ASP A 272 5.37 -26.38 -17.96
CA ASP A 272 4.14 -27.14 -18.17
C ASP A 272 3.04 -26.25 -18.75
N ALA A 273 2.52 -26.61 -19.92
CA ALA A 273 1.44 -25.88 -20.57
C ALA A 273 0.14 -25.92 -19.75
N ASP A 274 -0.13 -27.03 -19.06
CA ASP A 274 -1.33 -27.18 -18.25
C ASP A 274 -1.24 -26.31 -17.00
N ALA A 275 -0.05 -26.20 -16.39
CA ALA A 275 0.18 -25.31 -15.25
C ALA A 275 -0.04 -23.84 -15.64
N ARG A 276 0.47 -23.43 -16.81
CA ARG A 276 0.26 -22.07 -17.35
C ARG A 276 -1.22 -21.78 -17.56
N ALA A 277 -1.93 -22.71 -18.21
CA ALA A 277 -3.36 -22.57 -18.46
C ALA A 277 -4.15 -22.47 -17.14
N ALA A 278 -3.82 -23.29 -16.14
CA ALA A 278 -4.47 -23.26 -14.82
C ALA A 278 -4.26 -21.92 -14.10
N VAL A 279 -3.02 -21.41 -14.07
CA VAL A 279 -2.71 -20.11 -13.45
C VAL A 279 -3.44 -18.97 -14.17
N GLN A 280 -3.43 -18.95 -15.51
CA GLN A 280 -4.14 -17.93 -16.28
C GLN A 280 -5.66 -17.98 -16.07
N ALA A 281 -6.25 -19.17 -16.01
CA ALA A 281 -7.68 -19.33 -15.75
C ALA A 281 -8.07 -18.77 -14.38
N VAL A 282 -7.27 -19.04 -13.36
CA VAL A 282 -7.49 -18.55 -11.99
C VAL A 282 -7.36 -17.03 -11.92
N ILE A 283 -6.34 -16.45 -12.57
CA ILE A 283 -6.18 -14.98 -12.62
C ILE A 283 -7.39 -14.32 -13.31
N GLN A 284 -7.90 -14.93 -14.39
CA GLN A 284 -9.11 -14.45 -15.07
C GLN A 284 -10.36 -14.55 -14.20
N GLU A 285 -10.51 -15.65 -13.46
CA GLU A 285 -11.63 -15.84 -12.53
C GLU A 285 -11.59 -14.82 -11.39
N TRP A 286 -10.41 -14.61 -10.79
CA TRP A 286 -10.22 -13.59 -9.75
C TRP A 286 -10.54 -12.18 -10.27
N ASN A 287 -10.07 -11.83 -11.46
CA ASN A 287 -10.38 -10.54 -12.10
C ASN A 287 -11.88 -10.35 -12.39
N ARG A 288 -12.63 -11.42 -12.64
CA ARG A 288 -14.08 -11.35 -12.89
C ARG A 288 -14.89 -11.10 -11.62
N LYS A 289 -14.38 -11.56 -10.47
CA LYS A 289 -15.06 -11.43 -9.17
C LYS A 289 -14.90 -10.04 -8.56
N ARG A 290 -13.98 -9.24 -9.09
CA ARG A 290 -13.66 -7.88 -8.65
C ARG A 290 -14.36 -6.84 -9.51
#